data_AF-A0A2D5GRB7-F1
#
_entry.id   AF-A0A2D5GRB7-F1
#
_cell.length_a   1.000
_cell.length_b   1.000
_cell.length_c   1.000
_cell.angle_alpha   90.00
_cell.angle_beta   90.00
_cell.angle_gamma   90.00
#
_symmetry.space_group_name_H-M   'P 1'
#
loop_
_entity.id
_entity.type
_entity.pdbx_description
1 polymer ?
#
loop_
_entity_poly.entity_id
_entity_poly.type
_entity_poly.pdbx_seq_one_letter_code
_entity_poly.pdbx_strand_id
1 'polypeptide(L)' 'MPFHIAEHQLIGGTVLVLSLIGLIKEQWFLANTRKGQRLTHSFGPARALWILRVIFLTGILFGGALAAGWIQPIQWE' A
#
# COMPACT_ATOMS: atom_id res chain seq x y z
N MET A 1 -15.73 -22.51 -15.96
CA MET A 1 -14.27 -22.37 -15.87
C MET A 1 -13.96 -21.87 -14.47
N PRO A 2 -13.38 -22.67 -13.55
CA PRO A 2 -13.07 -22.15 -12.23
C PRO A 2 -11.94 -21.14 -12.39
N PHE A 3 -12.20 -19.89 -12.05
CA PHE A 3 -11.18 -18.86 -11.97
C PHE A 3 -10.24 -19.22 -10.81
N HIS A 4 -9.18 -19.98 -11.09
CA HIS A 4 -8.07 -20.15 -10.15
C HIS A 4 -7.31 -18.83 -10.11
N ILE A 5 -7.79 -17.88 -9.30
CA ILE A 5 -7.02 -16.69 -8.98
C ILE A 5 -5.86 -17.16 -8.14
N ALA A 6 -4.64 -17.02 -8.67
CA ALA A 6 -3.46 -17.40 -7.93
C ALA A 6 -3.30 -16.49 -6.71
N GLU A 7 -2.89 -17.03 -5.58
CA GLU A 7 -2.84 -16.29 -4.30
C GLU A 7 -2.03 -15.00 -4.40
N HIS A 8 -0.94 -15.01 -5.19
CA HIS A 8 -0.13 -13.81 -5.44
C HIS A 8 -0.89 -12.70 -6.17
N GLN A 9 -1.82 -13.03 -7.06
CA GLN A 9 -2.67 -12.05 -7.74
C GLN A 9 -3.69 -11.43 -6.79
N LEU A 10 -4.27 -12.25 -5.90
CA LEU A 10 -5.20 -11.79 -4.86
C LEU A 10 -4.52 -10.88 -3.84
N ILE A 11 -3.36 -11.31 -3.33
CA ILE A 11 -2.57 -10.54 -2.35
C ILE A 11 -2.05 -9.26 -3.00
N GLY A 12 -1.42 -9.38 -4.17
CA GLY A 12 -0.88 -8.24 -4.92
C GLY A 12 -1.96 -7.23 -5.28
N GLY A 13 -3.10 -7.70 -5.80
CA GLY A 13 -4.25 -6.87 -6.13
C GLY A 13 -4.81 -6.13 -4.92
N THR A 14 -4.96 -6.83 -3.79
CA THR A 14 -5.44 -6.23 -2.54
C THR A 14 -4.48 -5.16 -2.02
N VAL A 15 -3.17 -5.45 -2.00
CA VAL A 15 -2.13 -4.49 -1.58
C VAL A 15 -2.12 -3.27 -2.49
N LEU A 16 -2.23 -3.47 -3.81
CA LEU A 16 -2.27 -2.38 -4.80
C LEU A 16 -3.49 -1.48 -4.59
N VAL A 17 -4.69 -2.06 -4.45
CA VAL A 17 -5.94 -1.31 -4.24
C VAL A 17 -5.92 -0.55 -2.92
N LEU A 18 -5.51 -1.21 -1.82
CA LEU A 18 -5.42 -0.55 -0.51
C LEU A 18 -4.39 0.59 -0.52
N SER A 19 -3.27 0.40 -1.22
CA SER A 19 -2.24 1.44 -1.34
C SER A 19 -2.70 2.63 -2.19
N LEU A 20 -3.45 2.39 -3.27
CA LEU A 20 -4.09 3.43 -4.07
C LEU A 20 -5.13 4.23 -3.26
N ILE A 21 -6.00 3.53 -2.52
CA ILE A 21 -7.00 4.19 -1.66
C ILE A 21 -6.29 5.01 -0.57
N GLY A 22 -5.24 4.46 0.03
CA GLY A 22 -4.41 5.14 1.01
C GLY A 22 -3.77 6.42 0.46
N LEU A 23 -3.26 6.37 -0.77
CA LEU A 23 -2.69 7.53 -1.47
C LEU A 23 -3.74 8.61 -1.74
N ILE A 24 -4.93 8.24 -2.21
CA ILE A 24 -6.03 9.18 -2.47
C ILE A 24 -6.52 9.82 -1.17
N LYS A 25 -6.50 9.06 -0.06
CA LYS A 25 -6.97 9.49 1.26
C LYS A 25 -5.84 9.92 2.18
N GLU A 26 -4.65 10.24 1.67
CA GLU A 26 -3.46 10.51 2.49
C GLU A 26 -3.68 11.66 3.49
N GLN A 27 -4.35 12.74 3.06
CA GLN A 27 -4.68 13.87 3.92
C GLN A 27 -5.70 13.50 5.01
N TRP A 28 -6.70 12.68 4.65
CA TRP A 28 -7.69 12.19 5.61
C TRP A 28 -7.03 11.28 6.65
N PHE A 29 -6.07 10.45 6.23
CA PHE A 29 -5.31 9.58 7.12
C PHE A 29 -4.49 10.39 8.14
N LEU A 30 -3.81 11.45 7.69
CA LEU A 30 -3.05 12.33 8.57
C LEU A 30 -3.94 13.09 9.56
N ALA A 31 -5.10 13.56 9.10
CA ALA A 31 -6.02 14.35 9.93
C ALA A 31 -6.82 13.48 10.92
N ASN A 32 -7.26 12.29 10.51
CA ASN A 32 -8.26 11.50 11.23
C ASN A 32 -7.68 10.31 12.01
N THR A 33 -6.38 10.00 11.88
CA THR A 33 -5.75 8.90 12.62
C THR A 33 -4.76 9.39 13.66
N ARG A 34 -4.76 8.78 14.86
CA ARG A 34 -3.78 9.09 15.92
C ARG A 34 -2.33 8.90 15.46
N LYS A 35 -2.08 7.92 14.57
CA LYS A 35 -0.75 7.68 14.00
C LYS A 35 -0.35 8.79 13.03
N GLY A 36 -1.26 9.22 12.15
CA GLY A 36 -1.05 10.33 11.23
C GLY A 36 -0.78 11.65 11.95
N GLN A 37 -1.51 11.91 13.04
CA GLN A 37 -1.28 13.07 13.89
C GLN A 37 0.07 13.00 14.62
N ARG A 38 0.46 11.84 15.18
CA ARG A 38 1.79 11.64 15.79
C ARG A 38 2.93 11.83 14.78
N LEU A 39 2.75 11.34 13.56
CA LEU A 39 3.73 11.50 12.47
C LEU A 39 3.86 12.97 12.07
N THR A 40 2.71 13.65 11.90
CA THR A 40 2.65 15.10 11.60
C THR A 40 3.29 15.94 12.71
N HIS A 41 3.07 15.58 13.98
CA HIS A 41 3.68 16.26 15.12
C HIS A 41 5.20 16.06 15.19
N SER A 42 5.69 14.87 14.83
CA SER A 42 7.13 14.54 14.95
C SER A 42 7.97 15.04 13.77
N PHE A 43 7.40 15.03 12.55
CA PHE A 43 8.15 15.37 11.32
C PHE A 43 7.70 16.66 10.64
N GLY A 44 6.57 17.23 11.06
CA GLY A 44 5.90 18.34 10.40
C GLY A 44 4.96 17.89 9.27
N PRO A 45 3.96 18.71 8.92
CA PRO A 45 2.88 18.33 8.00
C PRO A 45 3.35 17.97 6.60
N ALA A 46 4.31 18.74 6.05
CA ALA A 46 4.82 18.49 4.71
C ALA A 46 5.64 17.19 4.61
N ARG A 47 6.51 16.91 5.59
CA ARG A 47 7.32 15.69 5.62
C ARG A 47 6.48 14.45 5.94
N ALA A 48 5.51 14.57 6.85
CA ALA A 48 4.60 13.46 7.17
C ALA A 48 3.80 13.01 5.95
N LEU A 49 3.33 13.96 5.14
CA LEU A 49 2.66 13.66 3.86
C LEU A 49 3.62 12.97 2.90
N TRP A 50 4.84 13.48 2.74
CA TRP A 50 5.83 12.85 1.86
C TRP A 50 6.17 11.41 2.26
N ILE A 51 6.35 11.15 3.57
CA ILE A 51 6.60 9.81 4.11
C ILE A 51 5.43 8.87 3.78
N LEU A 52 4.20 9.31 4.04
CA LEU A 52 3.01 8.49 3.78
C LEU A 52 2.85 8.20 2.28
N ARG A 53 3.15 9.20 1.45
CA ARG A 53 3.13 9.09 -0.01
C ARG A 53 4.14 8.06 -0.52
N VAL A 54 5.36 8.07 0.01
CA VAL A 54 6.39 7.07 -0.33
C VAL A 54 5.94 5.67 0.05
N ILE A 55 5.37 5.49 1.25
CA ILE A 55 4.89 4.19 1.73
C ILE A 55 3.78 3.64 0.82
N PHE A 56 2.83 4.48 0.41
CA PHE A 56 1.78 4.04 -0.50
C PHE A 56 2.30 3.80 -1.91
N LEU A 57 3.23 4.61 -2.42
CA LEU A 57 3.85 4.38 -3.72
C LEU A 57 4.64 3.06 -3.76
N THR A 58 5.41 2.73 -2.72
CA THR A 58 6.10 1.44 -2.65
C THR A 58 5.11 0.28 -2.55
N GLY A 59 4.01 0.44 -1.82
CA GLY A 59 2.91 -0.53 -1.78
C GLY A 59 2.25 -0.75 -3.15
N ILE A 60 2.04 0.31 -3.94
CA ILE A 60 1.52 0.20 -5.31
C ILE A 60 2.51 -0.56 -6.20
N LEU A 61 3.80 -0.20 -6.16
CA LEU A 61 4.82 -0.87 -6.97
C LEU A 61 4.93 -2.37 -6.61
N PHE A 62 4.95 -2.68 -5.31
CA PHE A 62 5.08 -4.06 -4.84
C PHE A 62 3.81 -4.88 -5.10
N GLY A 63 2.63 -4.32 -4.81
CA GLY A 63 1.34 -4.94 -5.10
C GLY A 63 1.13 -5.16 -6.60
N GLY A 64 1.54 -4.20 -7.44
CA GLY A 64 1.50 -4.32 -8.89
C GLY A 64 2.45 -5.40 -9.42
N ALA A 65 3.67 -5.47 -8.89
CA ALA A 65 4.63 -6.49 -9.27
C ALA A 65 4.17 -7.91 -8.86
N LEU A 66 3.54 -8.06 -7.69
CA LEU A 66 2.91 -9.31 -7.27
C LEU A 66 1.70 -9.66 -8.15
N ALA A 67 0.82 -8.70 -8.42
CA ALA A 67 -0.38 -8.92 -9.23
C ALA A 67 -0.05 -9.27 -10.69
N ALA A 68 1.01 -8.66 -11.25
CA ALA A 68 1.51 -8.94 -12.58
C ALA A 68 2.26 -10.28 -12.67
N GLY A 69 2.51 -10.96 -11.54
CA GLY A 69 3.29 -12.21 -11.51
C GLY A 69 4.79 -12.01 -11.74
N TRP A 70 5.30 -10.78 -11.67
CA TRP A 70 6.75 -10.51 -11.68
C TRP A 70 7.44 -11.01 -10.41
N ILE A 71 6.72 -11.02 -9.29
CA ILE A 71 7.19 -11.57 -8.02
C ILE A 71 6.36 -12.81 -7.72
N GLN A 72 7.00 -13.97 -7.72
CA GLN A 72 6.39 -15.22 -7.28
C GLN A 72 6.72 -15.43 -5.80
N PRO A 73 5.73 -15.56 -4.91
CA PRO A 73 5.99 -15.91 -3.52
C PRO A 73 6.66 -17.29 -3.49
N ILE A 74 7.70 -17.42 -2.66
CA ILE A 74 8.37 -18.70 -2.42
C ILE A 74 7.31 -19.66 -1.87
N GLN A 75 7.05 -20.73 -2.62
CA GLN A 75 6.21 -21.83 -2.17
C GLN A 75 7.12 -22.76 -1.36
N TRP A 76 6.94 -22.76 -0.04
CA TRP A 76 7.61 -23.72 0.83
C TRP A 76 6.77 -25.01 0.84
N GLU A 77 7.39 -26.12 0.44
CA GLU A 77 6.82 -27.49 0.50
C GLU A 77 6.77 -28.04 1.93
#